data_AF-A0A7S4MDN6-F1
#
_entry.id   AF-A0A7S4MDN6-F1
#
_cell.length_a   1.000
_cell.length_b   1.000
_cell.length_c   1.000
_cell.angle_alpha   90.00
_cell.angle_beta   90.00
_cell.angle_gamma   90.00
#
_symmetry.space_group_name_H-M   'P 1'
#
loop_
_entity.id
_entity.type
_entity.pdbx_description
1 polymer ?
#
loop_
_entity_poly.entity_id
_entity_poly.type
_entity_poly.pdbx_seq_one_letter_code
_entity_poly.pdbx_strand_id
1 'polypeptide(L)'
;MSESKTISFTHDRRGACSWILNLLWLVLGGWHMFLTWFVAGLLLCLSVVGIPCGWQVIKISVFLLFPFGKTIVYTGEGLGEDGRCCMSCCNCLLNVVWALTAGWILALQAFLTGIAFCVTIVGIPFGWQCFKLMYICCRPFGVDFSAEEETTLPVSSYQRYGRGSHMASPF
;
A
#
# COMPACT_ATOMS: atom_id res chain seq x y z
N MET A 1 -36.06 -10.95 -9.62
CA MET A 1 -34.64 -10.86 -9.23
C MET A 1 -34.41 -9.43 -8.78
N SER A 2 -34.64 -9.14 -7.48
CA SER A 2 -34.46 -7.79 -6.95
C SER A 2 -32.98 -7.46 -6.98
N GLU A 3 -32.60 -6.45 -7.74
CA GLU A 3 -31.24 -5.92 -7.79
C GLU A 3 -30.82 -5.48 -6.38
N SER A 4 -29.87 -6.19 -5.79
CA SER A 4 -29.34 -5.85 -4.47
C SER A 4 -28.47 -4.62 -4.61
N LYS A 5 -29.10 -3.44 -4.56
CA LYS A 5 -28.38 -2.17 -4.54
C LYS A 5 -27.44 -2.18 -3.32
N THR A 6 -26.17 -1.90 -3.55
CA THR A 6 -25.11 -1.87 -2.53
C THR A 6 -24.58 -0.43 -2.48
N ILE A 7 -24.30 0.08 -1.27
CA ILE A 7 -23.67 1.40 -1.10
C ILE A 7 -22.26 1.15 -0.60
N SER A 8 -21.27 1.73 -1.29
CA SER A 8 -19.88 1.77 -0.86
C SER A 8 -19.65 3.05 -0.06
N PHE A 9 -19.17 2.91 1.17
CA PHE A 9 -18.68 4.04 1.96
C PHE A 9 -17.16 4.01 1.98
N THR A 10 -16.53 5.09 1.53
CA THR A 10 -15.08 5.29 1.59
C THR A 10 -14.75 6.09 2.85
N HIS A 11 -14.17 5.45 3.85
CA HIS A 11 -13.68 6.14 5.05
C HIS A 11 -12.16 6.34 4.94
N ASP A 12 -11.70 7.60 5.01
CA ASP A 12 -10.27 7.91 5.11
C ASP A 12 -9.78 7.62 6.54
N ARG A 13 -8.82 6.71 6.68
CA ARG A 13 -8.24 6.29 7.97
C ARG A 13 -7.11 7.22 8.44
N ARG A 14 -6.74 8.25 7.66
CA ARG A 14 -5.62 9.15 8.00
C ARG A 14 -5.98 10.15 9.09
N GLY A 15 -5.56 9.87 10.32
CA GLY A 15 -5.66 10.82 11.45
C GLY A 15 -4.59 11.92 11.42
N ALA A 16 -4.78 12.98 12.24
CA ALA A 16 -3.86 14.12 12.36
C ALA A 16 -2.40 13.71 12.70
N CYS A 17 -2.22 12.68 13.53
CA CYS A 17 -0.91 12.12 13.87
C CYS A 17 -0.14 11.60 12.64
N SER A 18 -0.86 10.98 11.69
CA SER A 18 -0.27 10.47 10.45
C SER A 18 0.31 11.61 9.59
N TRP A 19 -0.41 12.73 9.51
CA TRP A 19 0.03 13.91 8.76
C TRP A 19 1.29 14.53 9.35
N ILE A 20 1.38 14.62 10.68
CA ILE A 20 2.58 15.14 11.38
C ILE A 20 3.80 14.23 11.10
N LEU A 21 3.63 12.91 11.21
CA LEU A 21 4.70 11.95 10.93
C LEU A 21 5.14 11.98 9.47
N ASN A 22 4.20 12.10 8.52
CA ASN A 22 4.52 12.23 7.10
C ASN A 22 5.28 13.52 6.80
N LEU A 23 4.94 14.64 7.44
CA LEU A 23 5.68 15.90 7.28
C LEU A 23 7.10 15.78 7.83
N LEU A 24 7.26 15.20 9.03
CA LEU A 24 8.56 14.96 9.63
C LEU A 24 9.42 14.02 8.77
N TRP A 25 8.81 12.95 8.22
CA TRP A 25 9.46 12.04 7.28
C TRP A 25 9.97 12.76 6.03
N LEU A 26 9.14 13.61 5.41
CA LEU A 26 9.54 14.37 4.22
C LEU A 26 10.74 15.29 4.52
N VAL A 27 10.77 15.95 5.67
CA VAL A 27 11.88 16.83 6.06
C VAL A 27 13.16 16.05 6.40
N LEU A 28 13.03 14.91 7.08
CA LEU A 28 14.18 14.11 7.54
C LEU A 28 14.91 13.38 6.40
N GLY A 29 14.26 13.11 5.27
CA GLY A 29 14.90 12.43 4.14
C GLY A 29 13.98 11.52 3.31
N GLY A 30 12.68 11.48 3.59
CA GLY A 30 11.71 10.72 2.83
C GLY A 30 11.64 11.08 1.35
N TRP A 31 11.91 12.34 1.01
CA TRP A 31 11.97 12.82 -0.38
C TRP A 31 13.13 12.17 -1.17
N HIS A 32 14.26 11.91 -0.51
CA HIS A 32 15.42 11.29 -1.15
C HIS A 32 15.16 9.81 -1.46
N MET A 33 14.48 9.12 -0.54
CA MET A 33 13.99 7.74 -0.75
C MET A 33 13.01 7.67 -1.92
N PHE A 34 12.02 8.56 -1.95
CA PHE A 34 11.09 8.67 -3.08
C PHE A 34 11.83 8.83 -4.41
N LEU A 35 12.76 9.79 -4.49
CA LEU A 35 13.45 10.11 -5.73
C LEU A 35 14.27 8.93 -6.23
N THR A 36 15.02 8.27 -5.34
CA THR A 36 15.89 7.16 -5.75
C THR A 36 15.08 5.96 -6.23
N TRP A 37 13.97 5.65 -5.56
CA TRP A 37 13.08 4.56 -5.96
C TRP A 37 12.32 4.89 -7.24
N PHE A 38 11.88 6.15 -7.41
CA PHE A 38 11.23 6.60 -8.62
C PHE A 38 12.17 6.51 -9.83
N VAL A 39 13.42 6.97 -9.70
CA VAL A 39 14.44 6.85 -10.75
C VAL A 39 14.76 5.39 -11.03
N ALA A 40 14.91 4.53 -10.01
CA ALA A 40 15.11 3.10 -10.20
C ALA A 40 13.94 2.44 -10.96
N GLY A 41 12.70 2.82 -10.64
CA GLY A 41 11.51 2.38 -11.36
C GLY A 41 11.50 2.84 -12.81
N LEU A 42 11.87 4.09 -13.09
CA LEU A 42 12.01 4.59 -14.46
C LEU A 42 13.10 3.85 -15.24
N LEU A 43 14.25 3.57 -14.62
CA LEU A 43 15.33 2.78 -15.23
C LEU A 43 14.86 1.35 -15.55
N LEU A 44 14.07 0.74 -14.67
CA LEU A 44 13.47 -0.56 -14.95
C LEU A 44 12.45 -0.50 -16.08
N CYS A 45 11.66 0.57 -16.17
CA CYS A 45 10.74 0.79 -17.29
C CYS A 45 11.46 0.96 -18.64
N LEU A 46 12.72 1.42 -18.66
CA LEU A 46 13.51 1.48 -19.90
C LEU A 46 13.88 0.09 -20.44
N SER A 47 13.96 -0.91 -19.58
CA SER A 47 14.05 -2.30 -20.04
C SER A 47 12.65 -2.78 -20.45
N VAL A 48 12.47 -3.20 -21.70
CA VAL A 48 11.16 -3.68 -22.22
C VAL A 48 10.57 -4.78 -21.33
N VAL A 49 11.43 -5.63 -20.74
CA VAL A 49 11.05 -6.70 -19.81
C VAL A 49 10.70 -6.17 -18.41
N GLY A 50 11.26 -5.02 -18.01
CA GLY A 50 11.07 -4.43 -16.70
C GLY A 50 9.91 -3.44 -16.60
N ILE A 51 9.18 -3.16 -17.68
CA ILE A 51 7.97 -2.30 -17.65
C ILE A 51 6.98 -2.68 -16.53
N PRO A 52 6.54 -3.95 -16.37
CA PRO A 52 5.62 -4.31 -15.29
C PRO A 52 6.25 -4.15 -13.90
N CYS A 53 7.55 -4.44 -13.78
CA CYS A 53 8.30 -4.29 -12.53
C CYS A 53 8.49 -2.82 -12.14
N GLY A 54 8.87 -1.98 -13.09
CA GLY A 54 9.11 -0.56 -12.90
C GLY A 54 7.85 0.19 -12.50
N TRP A 55 6.68 -0.19 -13.05
CA TRP A 55 5.40 0.37 -12.62
C TRP A 55 5.11 0.09 -11.13
N GLN A 56 5.39 -1.13 -10.66
CA GLN A 56 5.22 -1.48 -9.25
C GLN A 56 6.17 -0.68 -8.35
N VAL A 57 7.44 -0.51 -8.76
CA VAL A 57 8.41 0.31 -8.01
C VAL A 57 7.99 1.77 -7.95
N ILE A 58 7.45 2.32 -9.04
CA ILE A 58 6.92 3.69 -9.08
C ILE A 58 5.70 3.83 -8.14
N LYS A 59 4.80 2.85 -8.09
CA LYS A 59 3.70 2.83 -7.09
C LYS A 59 4.24 2.87 -5.66
N ILE A 60 5.27 2.07 -5.38
CA ILE A 60 5.92 2.03 -4.06
C ILE A 60 6.65 3.35 -3.76
N SER A 61 7.27 4.00 -4.75
CA SER A 61 7.91 5.29 -4.55
C SER A 61 6.88 6.35 -4.16
N VAL A 62 5.76 6.45 -4.86
CA VAL A 62 4.68 7.39 -4.47
C VAL A 62 4.14 7.08 -3.08
N PHE A 63 4.10 5.80 -2.69
CA PHE A 63 3.78 5.41 -1.30
C PHE A 63 4.79 5.98 -0.29
N LEU A 64 6.09 5.95 -0.62
CA LEU A 64 7.17 6.46 0.23
C LEU A 64 7.11 7.97 0.52
N LEU A 65 6.39 8.78 -0.26
CA LEU A 65 6.17 10.19 0.11
C LEU A 65 5.34 10.34 1.39
N PHE A 66 4.37 9.45 1.57
CA PHE A 66 3.45 9.46 2.71
C PHE A 66 3.24 8.03 3.21
N PRO A 67 4.21 7.44 3.93
CA PRO A 67 4.15 6.05 4.36
C PRO A 67 3.18 5.84 5.54
N PHE A 68 2.89 6.88 6.32
CA PHE A 68 2.02 6.76 7.50
C PHE A 68 0.55 6.89 7.11
N GLY A 69 -0.30 6.12 7.79
CA GLY A 69 -1.76 6.13 7.61
C GLY A 69 -2.27 5.41 6.36
N LYS A 70 -1.41 4.63 5.69
CA LYS A 70 -1.78 3.75 4.58
C LYS A 70 -1.66 2.30 5.01
N THR A 71 -2.58 1.47 4.56
CA THR A 71 -2.57 0.02 4.79
C THR A 71 -2.17 -0.72 3.53
N ILE A 72 -1.47 -1.84 3.73
CA ILE A 72 -1.01 -2.71 2.67
C ILE A 72 -2.07 -3.81 2.52
N VAL A 73 -2.71 -3.87 1.36
CA VAL A 73 -3.72 -4.88 1.04
C VAL A 73 -3.13 -5.81 0.00
N TYR A 74 -3.26 -7.12 0.21
CA TYR A 74 -2.77 -8.11 -0.75
C TYR A 74 -3.87 -8.41 -1.76
N THR A 75 -3.59 -8.15 -3.03
CA THR A 75 -4.54 -8.32 -4.14
C THR A 75 -4.84 -9.81 -4.34
N GLY A 76 -6.08 -10.22 -4.06
CA GLY A 76 -6.51 -11.61 -4.19
C GLY A 76 -7.88 -11.91 -3.58
N GLU A 77 -8.38 -11.04 -2.71
CA GLU A 77 -9.64 -11.26 -1.97
C GLU A 77 -10.91 -11.00 -2.80
N GLY A 78 -10.81 -10.25 -3.90
CA GLY A 78 -11.95 -9.86 -4.75
C GLY A 78 -12.14 -10.66 -6.05
N LEU A 79 -11.20 -11.54 -6.42
CA LEU A 79 -11.36 -12.41 -7.60
C LEU A 79 -12.05 -13.72 -7.21
N GLY A 80 -12.99 -14.16 -8.05
CA GLY A 80 -13.63 -15.49 -7.94
C GLY A 80 -12.59 -16.63 -7.91
N GLU A 81 -12.99 -17.79 -7.41
CA GLU A 81 -12.12 -18.97 -7.23
C GLU A 81 -11.26 -19.27 -8.47
N ASP A 82 -11.85 -19.11 -9.65
CA ASP A 82 -11.24 -19.41 -10.94
C ASP A 82 -10.12 -18.44 -11.34
N GLY A 83 -10.19 -17.18 -10.88
CA GLY A 83 -9.23 -16.12 -11.22
C GLY A 83 -8.02 -16.05 -10.27
N ARG A 84 -8.15 -16.55 -9.04
CA ARG A 84 -7.10 -16.47 -8.00
C ARG A 84 -5.89 -17.33 -8.33
N CYS A 85 -6.09 -18.53 -8.89
CA CYS A 85 -4.99 -19.44 -9.22
C CYS A 85 -4.06 -18.86 -10.30
N CYS A 86 -4.62 -18.30 -11.39
CA CYS A 86 -3.83 -17.73 -12.47
C CYS A 86 -3.02 -16.50 -12.01
N MET A 87 -3.62 -15.62 -11.22
CA MET A 87 -2.95 -14.43 -10.68
C MET A 87 -1.83 -14.80 -9.71
N SER A 88 -2.06 -15.82 -8.86
CA SER A 88 -1.07 -16.31 -7.89
C SER A 88 0.18 -16.89 -8.57
N CYS A 89 0.01 -17.70 -9.63
CA CYS A 89 1.13 -18.25 -10.39
C CYS A 89 1.96 -17.16 -11.08
N CYS A 90 1.30 -16.20 -11.74
CA CYS A 90 1.98 -15.08 -12.40
C CYS A 90 2.74 -14.20 -11.40
N ASN A 91 2.13 -13.86 -10.26
CA ASN A 91 2.78 -13.08 -9.20
C ASN A 91 3.97 -13.82 -8.59
N CYS A 92 3.89 -15.14 -8.43
CA CYS A 92 4.98 -15.94 -7.89
C CYS A 92 6.20 -15.93 -8.85
N LEU A 93 5.97 -16.16 -10.14
CA LEU A 93 7.03 -16.11 -11.16
C LEU A 93 7.68 -14.72 -11.24
N LEU A 94 6.87 -13.66 -11.29
CA LEU A 94 7.37 -12.28 -11.33
C LEU A 94 8.15 -11.92 -10.06
N ASN A 95 7.70 -12.34 -8.87
CA ASN A 95 8.43 -12.12 -7.62
C ASN A 95 9.78 -12.85 -7.60
N VAL A 96 9.87 -14.06 -8.15
CA VAL A 96 11.14 -14.81 -8.25
C VAL A 96 12.12 -14.10 -9.20
N VAL A 97 11.67 -13.73 -10.39
CA VAL A 97 12.50 -12.98 -11.36
C VAL A 97 12.93 -11.64 -10.79
N TRP A 98 12.02 -10.97 -10.08
CA TRP A 98 12.28 -9.70 -9.41
C TRP A 98 13.36 -9.81 -8.33
N ALA A 99 13.24 -10.79 -7.43
CA ALA A 99 14.18 -11.00 -6.35
C ALA A 99 15.62 -11.20 -6.86
N LEU A 100 15.78 -11.91 -7.99
CA LEU A 100 17.09 -12.18 -8.60
C LEU A 100 17.71 -10.99 -9.33
N THR A 101 16.89 -10.06 -9.85
CA THR A 101 17.35 -8.98 -10.73
C THR A 101 17.57 -7.68 -9.96
N ALA A 102 16.48 -7.02 -9.56
CA ALA A 102 16.50 -5.68 -8.96
C ALA A 102 15.98 -5.64 -7.51
N GLY A 103 15.23 -6.66 -7.08
CA GLY A 103 14.62 -6.71 -5.76
C GLY A 103 15.64 -6.69 -4.62
N TRP A 104 16.76 -7.40 -4.77
CA TRP A 104 17.82 -7.44 -3.75
C TRP A 104 18.54 -6.11 -3.59
N ILE A 105 18.78 -5.36 -4.69
CA ILE A 105 19.45 -4.04 -4.65
C ILE A 105 18.57 -3.03 -3.91
N LEU A 106 17.28 -2.97 -4.26
CA LEU A 106 16.33 -2.06 -3.61
C LEU A 106 16.05 -2.45 -2.15
N ALA A 107 16.02 -3.76 -1.84
CA ALA A 107 15.94 -4.23 -0.46
C ALA A 107 17.17 -3.82 0.37
N LEU A 108 18.38 -3.94 -0.19
CA LEU A 108 19.61 -3.48 0.44
C LEU A 108 19.59 -1.98 0.69
N GLN A 109 19.11 -1.20 -0.27
CA GLN A 109 18.98 0.24 -0.11
C GLN A 109 17.99 0.61 1.01
N ALA A 110 16.82 -0.04 1.07
CA ALA A 110 15.88 0.14 2.17
C ALA A 110 16.49 -0.23 3.53
N PHE A 111 17.27 -1.30 3.58
CA PHE A 111 17.95 -1.76 4.79
C PHE A 111 18.99 -0.75 5.28
N LEU A 112 19.85 -0.26 4.38
CA LEU A 112 20.89 0.72 4.71
C LEU A 112 20.27 2.05 5.18
N THR A 113 19.24 2.54 4.49
CA THR A 113 18.53 3.74 4.92
C THR A 113 17.80 3.53 6.26
N GLY A 114 17.23 2.34 6.48
CA GLY A 114 16.61 1.97 7.74
C GLY A 114 17.60 2.03 8.91
N ILE A 115 18.80 1.48 8.73
CA ILE A 115 19.89 1.58 9.72
C ILE A 115 20.28 3.04 9.96
N ALA A 116 20.45 3.84 8.89
CA ALA A 116 20.81 5.24 9.02
C ALA A 116 19.79 6.04 9.85
N PHE A 117 18.49 5.76 9.66
CA PHE A 117 17.44 6.35 10.51
C PHE A 117 17.43 5.79 11.94
N CYS A 118 17.71 4.51 12.14
CA CYS A 118 17.82 3.94 13.49
C CYS A 118 18.96 4.57 14.31
N VAL A 119 20.07 4.96 13.67
CA VAL A 119 21.23 5.60 14.33
C VAL A 119 20.86 6.96 14.94
N THR A 120 19.88 7.69 14.37
CA THR A 120 19.52 9.02 14.88
C THR A 120 18.63 8.99 16.13
N ILE A 121 18.25 7.80 16.64
CA ILE A 121 17.35 7.51 17.78
C ILE A 121 15.92 8.07 17.59
N VAL A 122 15.79 9.36 17.27
CA VAL A 122 14.56 10.01 16.82
C VAL A 122 14.02 9.38 15.53
N GLY A 123 14.91 8.78 14.73
CA GLY A 123 14.57 8.11 13.48
C GLY A 123 13.99 6.70 13.61
N ILE A 124 13.96 6.09 14.79
CA ILE A 124 13.47 4.71 15.01
C ILE A 124 12.09 4.42 14.38
N PRO A 125 11.03 5.26 14.56
CA PRO A 125 9.73 4.98 13.93
C PRO A 125 9.79 5.00 12.40
N PHE A 126 10.72 5.78 11.83
CA PHE A 126 10.96 5.88 10.39
C PHE A 126 11.79 4.72 9.86
N GLY A 127 12.80 4.26 10.63
CA GLY A 127 13.56 3.05 10.33
C GLY A 127 12.66 1.81 10.27
N TRP A 128 11.67 1.71 11.15
CA TRP A 128 10.68 0.63 11.12
C TRP A 128 9.88 0.58 9.81
N GLN A 129 9.55 1.74 9.23
CA GLN A 129 8.89 1.79 7.92
C GLN A 129 9.82 1.33 6.79
N CYS A 130 11.11 1.64 6.87
CA CYS A 130 12.11 1.18 5.91
C CYS A 130 12.25 -0.35 5.93
N PHE A 131 12.20 -0.98 7.11
CA PHE A 131 12.24 -2.44 7.21
C PHE A 131 10.96 -3.11 6.70
N LYS A 132 9.79 -2.50 6.93
CA LYS A 132 8.54 -2.94 6.29
C LYS A 132 8.63 -2.84 4.77
N LEU A 133 9.16 -1.73 4.27
CA LEU A 133 9.37 -1.52 2.85
C LEU A 133 10.32 -2.56 2.26
N MET A 134 11.43 -2.87 2.94
CA MET A 134 12.35 -3.94 2.53
C MET A 134 11.61 -5.27 2.35
N TYR A 135 10.75 -5.64 3.30
CA TYR A 135 9.95 -6.86 3.22
C TYR A 135 8.99 -6.86 2.02
N ILE A 136 8.28 -5.75 1.79
CA ILE A 136 7.35 -5.58 0.65
C ILE A 136 8.11 -5.58 -0.68
N CYS A 137 9.31 -4.99 -0.71
CA CYS A 137 10.15 -4.91 -1.90
C CYS A 137 10.67 -6.27 -2.34
N CYS A 138 10.81 -7.24 -1.44
CA CYS A 138 11.11 -8.61 -1.83
C CYS A 138 9.97 -9.28 -2.60
N ARG A 139 8.73 -8.79 -2.46
CA ARG A 139 7.52 -9.33 -3.10
C ARG A 139 6.57 -8.20 -3.51
N PRO A 140 6.93 -7.38 -4.53
CA PRO A 140 6.15 -6.20 -4.89
C PRO A 140 4.87 -6.55 -5.68
N PHE A 141 4.77 -7.75 -6.22
CA PHE A 141 3.61 -8.19 -7.02
C PHE A 141 2.51 -8.76 -6.13
N GLY A 142 1.27 -8.32 -6.37
CA GLY A 142 0.10 -8.68 -5.56
C GLY A 142 -0.09 -7.80 -4.32
N VAL A 143 0.50 -6.59 -4.30
CA VAL A 143 0.37 -5.62 -3.22
C VAL A 143 -0.25 -4.33 -3.74
N ASP A 144 -1.31 -3.88 -3.05
CA ASP A 144 -1.93 -2.58 -3.25
C ASP A 144 -1.87 -1.74 -1.97
N PHE A 145 -1.82 -0.42 -2.16
CA PHE A 145 -1.71 0.56 -1.08
C PHE A 145 -2.99 1.37 -1.03
N SER A 146 -3.84 1.06 -0.06
CA SER A 146 -5.10 1.78 0.17
C SER A 146 -5.04 2.49 1.50
N ALA A 147 -5.35 3.79 1.49
CA ALA A 147 -5.68 4.53 2.72
C ALA A 147 -7.17 4.45 3.05
N GLU A 148 -7.96 4.15 2.02
CA GLU A 148 -9.41 4.07 2.06
C GLU A 148 -9.80 2.64 2.41
N GLU A 149 -10.58 2.50 3.48
CA GLU A 149 -11.30 1.28 3.75
C GLU A 149 -12.66 1.39 3.06
N GLU A 150 -12.88 0.56 2.05
CA GLU A 150 -14.17 0.47 1.38
C GLU A 150 -15.06 -0.52 2.12
N THR A 151 -16.11 -0.02 2.76
CA THR A 151 -17.11 -0.88 3.40
C THR A 151 -18.33 -0.96 2.51
N THR A 152 -18.57 -2.13 1.93
CA THR A 152 -19.77 -2.41 1.11
C THR A 152 -20.88 -2.93 1.99
N LEU A 153 -21.96 -2.16 2.13
CA LEU A 153 -23.14 -2.57 2.89
C LEU A 153 -24.35 -2.77 1.97
N PRO A 154 -25.15 -3.84 2.15
CA PRO A 154 -26.38 -4.01 1.39
C PRO A 154 -27.38 -2.91 1.78
N VAL A 155 -28.08 -2.30 0.82
CA VAL A 155 -29.02 -1.17 1.08
C VAL A 155 -30.10 -1.51 2.12
N SER A 156 -30.48 -2.78 2.24
CA SER A 156 -31.41 -3.27 3.26
C SER A 156 -30.94 -3.02 4.71
N SER A 157 -29.62 -3.02 4.94
CA SER A 157 -29.00 -2.73 6.24
C SER A 157 -29.06 -1.23 6.58
N TYR A 158 -28.86 -0.36 5.59
CA TYR A 158 -28.98 1.09 5.74
C TYR A 158 -30.43 1.50 6.08
N GLN A 159 -31.41 0.88 5.41
CA GLN A 159 -32.83 1.11 5.70
C GLN A 159 -33.24 0.69 7.12
N ARG A 160 -32.57 -0.32 7.73
CA ARG A 160 -32.81 -0.68 9.14
C ARG A 160 -32.28 0.36 10.11
N TYR A 161 -31.12 0.95 9.83
CA TYR A 161 -30.54 2.00 10.66
C TYR A 161 -31.43 3.25 10.70
N GLY A 162 -31.92 3.71 9.54
CA GLY A 162 -32.84 4.85 9.46
C GLY A 162 -34.27 4.58 9.96
N ARG A 163 -34.71 3.31 10.04
CA ARG A 163 -36.03 2.94 10.59
C ARG A 163 -36.00 2.83 12.13
N GLY A 164 -34.85 2.51 12.71
CA GLY A 164 -34.65 2.46 14.17
C GLY A 164 -34.58 3.84 14.84
N SER A 165 -34.14 4.88 14.12
CA SER A 165 -34.07 6.25 14.64
C SER A 165 -35.44 6.92 14.81
N HIS A 166 -36.52 6.37 14.22
CA HIS A 166 -37.90 6.84 14.44
C HIS A 166 -38.56 6.26 15.70
N MET A 167 -37.94 5.30 16.40
CA MET A 167 -38.50 4.70 17.63
C MET A 167 -37.80 5.16 18.92
N ALA A 168 -36.77 6.02 18.82
CA ALA A 168 -35.95 6.47 19.95
C ALA A 168 -36.18 7.94 20.33
N SER A 169 -37.41 8.43 20.25
CA SER A 169 -37.79 9.73 20.85
C SER A 169 -39.19 9.67 21.49
N PRO A 170 -39.29 9.31 22.77
CA PRO A 170 -40.45 9.65 23.60
C PRO A 170 -40.09 10.88 24.45
N PHE A 171 -40.40 12.06 23.91
CA PHE A 171 -40.77 13.25 24.68
C PHE A 171 -41.87 13.97 23.91
#